data_AF-A0A7W7J1R9-F1
#
_entry.id   AF-A0A7W7J1R9-F1
#
_cell.length_a   1.000
_cell.length_b   1.000
_cell.length_c   1.000
_cell.angle_alpha   90.00
_cell.angle_beta   90.00
_cell.angle_gamma   90.00
#
_symmetry.space_group_name_H-M   'P 1'
#
loop_
_entity.id
_entity.type
_entity.pdbx_description
1 polymer ?
#
loop_
_entity_poly.entity_id
_entity_poly.type
_entity_poly.pdbx_seq_one_letter_code
_entity_poly.pdbx_strand_id
1 'polypeptide(L)'
;MSVKRDLTKKEVHFIAKKFNIRITGTYSIKNGLVDIDGDFYLTHTSLQKLPLKFGKVSGDFICSSNKLKTLAGAPFYVGRNFNCHGNKLKSLKYSPVDVGGDFSCHENSLISLNGSPKNIKGNFNIFLNQLKNLKGGPEKVAGSYHAFHNRLTALEGAPCYIGGSFHISNNRLKNLIGVPKSIGQVLSIDDNLSLFMASQNCTVKKIEIEIAIKKYNQAKPQLPLILIKNKKHLPAVFRYMSYLDIFSEEGIFNERNFLDIIYDLNGGLR
;
A
#
# COMPACT_ATOMS: atom_id res chain seq x y z
N MET A 1 3.61 38.65 -22.55
CA MET A 1 3.65 37.17 -22.37
C MET A 1 5.10 36.76 -22.19
N SER A 2 5.49 36.25 -21.02
CA SER A 2 6.86 35.75 -20.80
C SER A 2 7.00 34.41 -21.53
N VAL A 3 7.75 34.41 -22.63
CA VAL A 3 8.15 33.17 -23.31
C VAL A 3 9.01 32.39 -22.34
N LYS A 4 8.49 31.30 -21.78
CA LYS A 4 9.29 30.38 -20.96
C LYS A 4 10.36 29.79 -21.87
N ARG A 5 11.61 30.21 -21.66
CA ARG A 5 12.79 29.63 -22.30
C ARG A 5 12.82 28.12 -22.04
N ASP A 6 13.05 27.35 -23.10
CA ASP A 6 13.17 25.90 -23.01
C ASP A 6 14.43 25.49 -22.26
N LEU A 7 14.28 24.45 -21.44
CA LEU A 7 15.37 23.80 -20.70
C LEU A 7 16.36 23.16 -21.68
N THR A 8 17.66 23.42 -21.51
CA THR A 8 18.72 22.91 -22.40
C THR A 8 19.43 21.68 -21.81
N LYS A 9 20.08 20.87 -22.67
CA LYS A 9 20.90 19.72 -22.21
C LYS A 9 22.06 20.14 -21.29
N LYS A 10 22.66 21.31 -21.54
CA LYS A 10 23.73 21.87 -20.69
C LYS A 10 23.21 22.20 -19.29
N GLU A 11 22.02 22.79 -19.19
CA GLU A 11 21.36 23.07 -17.90
C GLU A 11 21.00 21.78 -17.17
N VAL A 12 20.46 20.76 -17.86
CA VAL A 12 20.21 19.44 -17.26
C VAL A 12 21.50 18.83 -16.71
N HIS A 13 22.59 18.84 -17.48
CA HIS A 13 23.89 18.33 -17.04
C HIS A 13 24.42 19.08 -15.81
N PHE A 14 24.33 20.41 -15.81
CA PHE A 14 24.74 21.23 -14.67
C PHE A 14 23.91 20.93 -13.41
N ILE A 15 22.59 20.85 -13.54
CA ILE A 15 21.68 20.50 -12.45
C ILE A 15 21.98 19.09 -11.93
N ALA A 16 22.22 18.13 -12.83
CA ALA A 16 22.55 16.77 -12.46
C ALA A 16 23.84 16.69 -11.65
N LYS A 17 24.90 17.38 -12.08
CA LYS A 17 26.16 17.47 -11.33
C LYS A 17 25.96 18.15 -9.96
N LYS A 18 25.23 19.27 -9.92
CA LYS A 18 24.99 20.07 -8.71
C LYS A 18 24.27 19.28 -7.62
N PHE A 19 23.28 18.47 -8.00
CA PHE A 19 22.45 17.71 -7.06
C PHE A 19 22.75 16.21 -7.03
N ASN A 20 23.89 15.80 -7.58
CA ASN A 20 24.30 14.39 -7.63
C ASN A 20 23.20 13.46 -8.21
N ILE A 21 22.52 13.93 -9.26
CA ILE A 21 21.51 13.15 -9.97
C ILE A 21 22.24 12.16 -10.88
N ARG A 22 21.84 10.90 -10.81
CA ARG A 22 22.27 9.88 -11.78
C ARG A 22 21.14 9.59 -12.74
N ILE A 23 21.42 9.69 -14.04
CA ILE A 23 20.56 9.27 -15.13
C ILE A 23 21.30 8.17 -15.89
N THR A 24 20.68 7.01 -16.07
CA THR A 24 21.21 5.94 -16.94
C THR A 24 20.55 6.03 -18.32
N GLY A 25 21.20 5.44 -19.33
CA GLY A 25 20.68 5.46 -20.70
C GLY A 25 20.72 6.84 -21.33
N THR A 26 19.69 7.16 -22.12
CA THR A 26 19.60 8.43 -22.86
C THR A 26 18.44 9.29 -22.37
N TYR A 27 18.48 10.60 -22.65
CA TYR A 27 17.36 11.48 -22.36
C TYR A 27 17.15 12.51 -23.48
N SER A 28 15.91 12.97 -23.59
CA SER A 28 15.50 14.06 -24.47
C SER A 28 14.71 15.10 -23.69
N ILE A 29 14.59 16.32 -24.24
CA ILE A 29 13.80 17.39 -23.64
C ILE A 29 12.69 17.75 -24.61
N LYS A 30 11.44 17.64 -24.15
CA LYS A 30 10.24 17.96 -24.94
C LYS A 30 9.32 18.84 -24.10
N ASN A 31 9.00 20.03 -24.60
CA ASN A 31 8.12 21.00 -23.90
C ASN A 31 8.57 21.29 -22.46
N GLY A 32 9.89 21.41 -22.23
CA GLY A 32 10.47 21.63 -20.91
C GLY A 32 10.41 20.44 -19.94
N LEU A 33 10.01 19.25 -20.42
CA LEU A 33 10.05 17.99 -19.67
C LEU A 33 11.22 17.14 -20.12
N VAL A 34 11.87 16.48 -19.17
CA VAL A 34 12.94 15.51 -19.42
C VAL A 34 12.31 14.12 -19.58
N ASP A 35 12.38 13.56 -20.78
CA ASP A 35 12.03 12.16 -21.06
C ASP A 35 13.30 11.32 -20.99
N ILE A 36 13.29 10.23 -20.23
CA ILE A 36 14.43 9.35 -19.99
C ILE A 36 14.14 7.97 -20.57
N ASP A 37 15.03 7.50 -21.44
CA ASP A 37 15.12 6.10 -21.82
C ASP A 37 16.24 5.43 -21.00
N GLY A 38 15.85 4.90 -19.84
CA GLY A 38 16.73 4.48 -18.76
C GLY A 38 16.14 4.83 -17.40
N ASP A 39 16.99 4.89 -16.38
CA ASP A 39 16.63 5.07 -14.98
C ASP A 39 17.02 6.47 -14.47
N PHE A 40 16.28 6.95 -13.48
CA PHE A 40 16.53 8.20 -12.78
C PHE A 40 16.74 7.96 -11.29
N TYR A 41 17.83 8.50 -10.73
CA TYR A 41 18.14 8.42 -9.32
C TYR A 41 18.45 9.81 -8.73
N LEU A 42 17.70 10.15 -7.69
CA LEU A 42 17.88 11.33 -6.84
C LEU A 42 17.66 10.92 -5.39
N THR A 43 18.72 10.56 -4.68
CA THR A 43 18.62 10.06 -3.29
C THR A 43 19.58 10.78 -2.36
N HIS A 44 19.20 10.93 -1.09
CA HIS A 44 20.07 11.47 -0.03
C HIS A 44 20.57 12.91 -0.26
N THR A 45 19.78 13.76 -0.94
CA THR A 45 20.18 15.14 -1.30
C THR A 45 19.56 16.23 -0.42
N SER A 46 18.72 15.86 0.55
CA SER A 46 17.93 16.80 1.37
C SER A 46 17.03 17.77 0.60
N LEU A 47 16.82 17.57 -0.70
CA LEU A 47 15.98 18.43 -1.52
C LEU A 47 14.52 18.40 -1.09
N GLN A 48 13.84 19.54 -1.21
CA GLN A 48 12.42 19.68 -0.87
C GLN A 48 11.49 19.61 -2.09
N LYS A 49 12.04 19.70 -3.30
CA LYS A 49 11.34 19.59 -4.59
C LYS A 49 12.27 18.93 -5.61
N LEU A 50 11.70 18.30 -6.63
CA LEU A 50 12.48 17.80 -7.77
C LEU A 50 13.13 18.99 -8.50
N PRO A 51 14.41 18.91 -8.86
CA PRO A 51 15.13 20.00 -9.51
C PRO A 51 14.85 20.09 -11.02
N LEU A 52 14.19 19.07 -11.58
CA LEU A 52 13.79 18.95 -12.98
C LEU A 52 12.32 18.52 -13.05
N LYS A 53 11.71 18.72 -14.21
CA LYS A 53 10.38 18.19 -14.53
C LYS A 53 10.53 17.06 -15.54
N PHE A 54 9.80 15.98 -15.33
CA PHE A 54 9.91 14.77 -16.13
C PHE A 54 8.62 14.50 -16.89
N GLY A 55 8.76 13.92 -18.08
CA GLY A 55 7.62 13.43 -18.86
C GLY A 55 7.47 11.93 -18.63
N LYS A 56 8.19 11.14 -19.43
CA LYS A 56 8.23 9.68 -19.35
C LYS A 56 9.60 9.17 -18.89
N VAL A 57 9.61 8.10 -18.11
CA VAL A 57 10.82 7.34 -17.77
C VAL A 57 10.59 5.87 -18.11
N SER A 58 11.40 5.28 -18.98
CA SER A 58 11.23 3.87 -19.40
C SER A 58 11.68 2.87 -18.32
N GLY A 59 12.66 3.24 -17.51
CA GLY A 59 13.18 2.46 -16.40
C GLY A 59 12.60 2.84 -15.04
N ASP A 60 13.44 2.78 -14.01
CA ASP A 60 13.10 3.13 -12.63
C ASP A 60 13.14 4.65 -12.40
N PHE A 61 12.23 5.17 -11.57
CA PHE A 61 12.29 6.54 -11.07
C PHE A 61 12.40 6.55 -9.55
N ILE A 62 13.61 6.81 -9.06
CA ILE A 62 13.97 6.74 -7.64
C ILE A 62 14.27 8.15 -7.12
N CYS A 63 13.37 8.71 -6.31
CA CYS A 63 13.50 10.02 -5.66
C CYS A 63 13.45 9.93 -4.11
N SER A 64 13.86 8.78 -3.57
CA SER A 64 13.74 8.45 -2.15
C SER A 64 14.76 9.11 -1.24
N SER A 65 14.53 9.06 0.07
CA SER A 65 15.45 9.53 1.12
C SER A 65 15.85 11.00 0.95
N ASN A 66 14.86 11.88 0.74
CA ASN A 66 15.05 13.32 0.61
C ASN A 66 14.15 14.07 1.62
N LYS A 67 13.84 15.33 1.35
CA LYS A 67 12.89 16.13 2.14
C LYS A 67 11.71 16.60 1.27
N LEU A 68 11.39 15.85 0.21
CA LEU A 68 10.38 16.25 -0.77
C LEU A 68 9.02 16.42 -0.09
N LYS A 69 8.39 17.57 -0.31
CA LYS A 69 7.03 17.87 0.20
C LYS A 69 5.94 17.65 -0.85
N THR A 70 6.34 17.48 -2.11
CA THR A 70 5.46 17.29 -3.26
C THR A 70 6.19 16.50 -4.34
N LEU A 71 5.45 15.78 -5.17
CA LEU A 71 5.95 15.14 -6.39
C LEU A 71 5.82 16.03 -7.62
N ALA A 72 5.70 17.35 -7.45
CA ALA A 72 5.57 18.26 -8.58
C ALA A 72 6.83 18.17 -9.45
N GLY A 73 6.63 17.87 -10.74
CA GLY A 73 7.72 17.59 -11.68
C GLY A 73 8.06 16.11 -11.84
N ALA A 74 7.47 15.18 -11.06
CA ALA A 74 7.61 13.74 -11.29
C ALA A 74 7.02 13.35 -12.65
N PRO A 75 7.50 12.24 -13.26
CA PRO A 75 6.98 11.79 -14.55
C PRO A 75 5.52 11.35 -14.43
N PHE A 76 4.77 11.44 -15.52
CA PHE A 76 3.43 10.88 -15.57
C PHE A 76 3.42 9.37 -15.87
N TYR A 77 4.51 8.84 -16.44
CA TYR A 77 4.69 7.42 -16.74
C TYR A 77 6.06 6.91 -16.30
N VAL A 78 6.08 5.75 -15.65
CA VAL A 78 7.30 5.02 -15.27
C VAL A 78 7.20 3.57 -15.72
N GLY A 79 8.11 3.12 -16.58
CA GLY A 79 8.04 1.78 -17.17
C GLY A 79 8.40 0.64 -16.22
N ARG A 80 9.12 0.94 -15.13
CA ARG A 80 9.45 0.00 -14.05
C ARG A 80 8.95 0.53 -12.71
N ASN A 81 9.83 0.69 -11.71
CA ASN A 81 9.45 1.01 -10.35
C ASN A 81 9.45 2.53 -10.10
N PHE A 82 8.45 3.01 -9.38
CA PHE A 82 8.44 4.38 -8.86
C PHE A 82 8.68 4.36 -7.35
N ASN A 83 9.76 4.99 -6.90
CA ASN A 83 10.13 4.98 -5.49
C ASN A 83 10.37 6.40 -4.95
N CYS A 84 9.47 6.85 -4.08
CA CYS A 84 9.55 8.12 -3.36
C CYS A 84 9.56 7.95 -1.83
N HIS A 85 9.98 6.79 -1.31
CA HIS A 85 10.02 6.53 0.13
C HIS A 85 10.95 7.50 0.89
N GLY A 86 10.78 7.63 2.21
CA GLY A 86 11.69 8.43 3.04
C GLY A 86 11.65 9.92 2.69
N ASN A 87 10.45 10.50 2.58
CA ASN A 87 10.24 11.90 2.22
C ASN A 87 9.26 12.57 3.20
N LYS A 88 8.79 13.78 2.88
CA LYS A 88 7.84 14.56 3.70
C LYS A 88 6.51 14.79 2.97
N LEU A 89 6.10 13.84 2.13
CA LEU A 89 4.87 13.92 1.35
C LEU A 89 3.65 13.78 2.26
N LYS A 90 2.60 14.58 2.00
CA LYS A 90 1.29 14.48 2.67
C LYS A 90 0.20 13.86 1.78
N SER A 91 0.44 13.83 0.47
CA SER A 91 -0.42 13.22 -0.56
C SER A 91 0.46 12.73 -1.71
N LEU A 92 -0.12 11.94 -2.62
CA LEU A 92 0.52 11.49 -3.85
C LEU A 92 0.15 12.36 -5.06
N LYS A 93 -0.28 13.61 -4.82
CA LYS A 93 -0.53 14.56 -5.91
C LYS A 93 0.72 14.69 -6.79
N TYR A 94 0.52 14.57 -8.10
CA TYR A 94 1.55 14.56 -9.14
C TYR A 94 2.42 13.28 -9.20
N SER A 95 2.07 12.20 -8.49
CA SER A 95 2.69 10.90 -8.79
C SER A 95 2.37 10.45 -10.21
N PRO A 96 3.15 9.51 -10.79
CA PRO A 96 2.82 8.92 -12.08
C PRO A 96 1.40 8.37 -12.08
N VAL A 97 0.74 8.44 -13.24
CA VAL A 97 -0.59 7.84 -13.43
C VAL A 97 -0.48 6.35 -13.79
N ASP A 98 0.68 5.94 -14.33
CA ASP A 98 0.98 4.56 -14.72
C ASP A 98 2.41 4.20 -14.29
N VAL A 99 2.53 3.04 -13.64
CA VAL A 99 3.78 2.47 -13.13
C VAL A 99 3.83 0.99 -13.49
N GLY A 100 4.85 0.60 -14.24
CA GLY A 100 4.98 -0.76 -14.77
C GLY A 100 5.34 -1.83 -13.73
N GLY A 101 5.91 -1.43 -12.59
CA GLY A 101 6.34 -2.31 -11.50
C GLY A 101 5.80 -1.87 -10.14
N ASP A 102 6.70 -1.83 -9.16
CA ASP A 102 6.39 -1.47 -7.77
C ASP A 102 6.20 0.04 -7.60
N PHE A 103 5.29 0.41 -6.70
CA PHE A 103 5.11 1.78 -6.26
C PHE A 103 5.37 1.90 -4.76
N SER A 104 6.44 2.62 -4.41
CA SER A 104 6.93 2.75 -3.06
C SER A 104 6.85 4.19 -2.55
N CYS A 105 6.01 4.42 -1.54
CA CYS A 105 5.85 5.71 -0.87
C CYS A 105 5.72 5.58 0.66
N HIS A 106 6.28 4.51 1.23
CA HIS A 106 6.40 4.31 2.67
C HIS A 106 7.31 5.38 3.30
N GLU A 107 7.28 5.48 4.64
CA GLU A 107 8.09 6.45 5.40
C GLU A 107 7.90 7.90 4.92
N ASN A 108 6.64 8.32 4.88
CA ASN A 108 6.24 9.67 4.55
C ASN A 108 5.29 10.20 5.64
N SER A 109 4.55 11.26 5.35
CA SER A 109 3.49 11.78 6.22
C SER A 109 2.14 11.79 5.51
N LEU A 110 1.89 10.76 4.68
CA LEU A 110 0.68 10.65 3.88
C LEU A 110 -0.54 10.55 4.80
N ILE A 111 -1.53 11.40 4.55
CA ILE A 111 -2.84 11.39 5.22
C ILE A 111 -3.96 10.91 4.30
N SER A 112 -3.68 10.82 3.00
CA SER A 112 -4.56 10.24 1.97
C SER A 112 -3.72 9.66 0.84
N LEU A 113 -4.31 8.76 0.06
CA LEU A 113 -3.68 8.19 -1.14
C LEU A 113 -4.04 8.95 -2.43
N ASN A 114 -4.73 10.08 -2.33
CA ASN A 114 -5.12 10.88 -3.49
C ASN A 114 -3.93 11.19 -4.41
N GLY A 115 -4.10 10.87 -5.69
CA GLY A 115 -3.08 10.97 -6.72
C GLY A 115 -2.40 9.65 -7.06
N SER A 116 -2.57 8.61 -6.24
CA SER A 116 -2.03 7.26 -6.50
C SER A 116 -2.50 6.70 -7.86
N PRO A 117 -1.67 5.92 -8.56
CA PRO A 117 -2.11 5.18 -9.74
C PRO A 117 -3.29 4.27 -9.40
N LYS A 118 -4.21 4.11 -10.37
CA LYS A 118 -5.40 3.26 -10.18
C LYS A 118 -5.11 1.76 -10.25
N ASN A 119 -4.08 1.37 -10.99
CA ASN A 119 -3.66 -0.02 -11.13
C ASN A 119 -2.16 -0.10 -10.86
N ILE A 120 -1.75 -1.03 -10.00
CA ILE A 120 -0.34 -1.31 -9.71
C ILE A 120 -0.02 -2.74 -10.16
N LYS A 121 0.96 -2.88 -11.05
CA LYS A 121 1.39 -4.20 -11.57
C LYS A 121 2.31 -4.94 -10.61
N GLY A 122 3.09 -4.23 -9.80
CA GLY A 122 3.93 -4.79 -8.75
C GLY A 122 3.31 -4.66 -7.37
N ASN A 123 4.17 -4.44 -6.38
CA ASN A 123 3.80 -4.18 -4.99
C ASN A 123 3.42 -2.71 -4.77
N PHE A 124 2.52 -2.46 -3.82
CA PHE A 124 2.18 -1.13 -3.34
C PHE A 124 2.58 -0.95 -1.88
N ASN A 125 3.60 -0.11 -1.64
CA ASN A 125 4.23 0.05 -0.34
C ASN A 125 3.89 1.40 0.29
N ILE A 126 2.99 1.41 1.27
CA ILE A 126 2.49 2.62 1.95
C ILE A 126 2.67 2.61 3.47
N PHE A 127 3.39 1.63 4.01
CA PHE A 127 3.64 1.49 5.44
C PHE A 127 4.36 2.71 6.04
N LEU A 128 4.32 2.85 7.37
CA LEU A 128 4.94 3.98 8.09
C LEU A 128 4.46 5.34 7.56
N ASN A 129 3.14 5.52 7.51
CA ASN A 129 2.47 6.77 7.16
C ASN A 129 1.40 7.13 8.22
N GLN A 130 0.51 8.08 7.93
CA GLN A 130 -0.52 8.56 8.87
C GLN A 130 -1.94 8.34 8.35
N LEU A 131 -2.13 7.33 7.49
CA LEU A 131 -3.41 7.04 6.84
C LEU A 131 -4.44 6.54 7.84
N LYS A 132 -5.70 7.02 7.72
CA LYS A 132 -6.85 6.56 8.52
C LYS A 132 -7.77 5.59 7.78
N ASN A 133 -7.72 5.62 6.46
CA ASN A 133 -8.40 4.73 5.52
C ASN A 133 -7.56 4.63 4.24
N LEU A 134 -8.01 3.86 3.25
CA LEU A 134 -7.31 3.61 2.00
C LEU A 134 -7.94 4.33 0.80
N LYS A 135 -8.83 5.30 1.05
CA LYS A 135 -9.48 6.09 -0.02
C LYS A 135 -8.45 6.81 -0.90
N GLY A 136 -8.75 6.83 -2.19
CA GLY A 136 -7.90 7.42 -3.23
C GLY A 136 -6.73 6.55 -3.64
N GLY A 137 -6.60 5.34 -3.07
CA GLY A 137 -5.59 4.34 -3.45
C GLY A 137 -5.94 3.58 -4.74
N PRO A 138 -5.13 2.57 -5.09
CA PRO A 138 -5.35 1.74 -6.27
C PRO A 138 -6.59 0.87 -6.11
N GLU A 139 -7.26 0.60 -7.22
CA GLU A 139 -8.43 -0.29 -7.29
C GLU A 139 -8.01 -1.76 -7.41
N LYS A 140 -6.83 -2.00 -8.02
CA LYS A 140 -6.23 -3.33 -8.18
C LYS A 140 -4.72 -3.26 -7.95
N VAL A 141 -4.20 -4.26 -7.24
CA VAL A 141 -2.76 -4.47 -7.03
C VAL A 141 -2.42 -5.92 -7.39
N ALA A 142 -1.59 -6.12 -8.41
CA ALA A 142 -1.22 -7.47 -8.85
C ALA A 142 -0.18 -8.13 -7.93
N GLY A 143 0.70 -7.35 -7.30
CA GLY A 143 1.60 -7.80 -6.24
C GLY A 143 0.98 -7.72 -4.84
N SER A 144 1.83 -7.50 -3.84
CA SER A 144 1.43 -7.35 -2.44
C SER A 144 1.11 -5.89 -2.09
N TYR A 145 0.26 -5.71 -1.09
CA TYR A 145 -0.14 -4.40 -0.56
C TYR A 145 0.35 -4.29 0.88
N HIS A 146 1.29 -3.38 1.13
CA HIS A 146 1.93 -3.20 2.43
C HIS A 146 1.43 -1.91 3.09
N ALA A 147 0.47 -2.03 4.01
CA ALA A 147 -0.19 -0.91 4.70
C ALA A 147 0.01 -0.92 6.23
N PHE A 148 0.93 -1.74 6.73
CA PHE A 148 1.22 -1.86 8.15
C PHE A 148 1.81 -0.55 8.73
N HIS A 149 1.79 -0.40 10.06
CA HIS A 149 2.26 0.81 10.75
C HIS A 149 1.66 2.12 10.19
N ASN A 150 0.33 2.16 10.09
CA ASN A 150 -0.44 3.36 9.77
C ASN A 150 -1.36 3.71 10.96
N ARG A 151 -2.43 4.47 10.71
CA ARG A 151 -3.47 4.79 11.70
C ARG A 151 -4.84 4.33 11.20
N LEU A 152 -4.89 3.27 10.39
CA LEU A 152 -6.12 2.79 9.75
C LEU A 152 -7.14 2.41 10.81
N THR A 153 -8.34 2.99 10.72
CA THR A 153 -9.48 2.63 11.58
C THR A 153 -10.53 1.81 10.84
N ALA A 154 -10.47 1.78 9.52
CA ALA A 154 -11.27 0.96 8.63
C ALA A 154 -10.47 0.61 7.36
N LEU A 155 -10.87 -0.45 6.66
CA LEU A 155 -10.30 -0.82 5.35
C LEU A 155 -11.07 -0.19 4.18
N GLU A 156 -11.85 0.85 4.45
CA GLU A 156 -12.58 1.60 3.43
C GLU A 156 -11.61 2.14 2.36
N GLY A 157 -11.90 1.83 1.09
CA GLY A 157 -11.04 2.16 -0.05
C GLY A 157 -9.91 1.16 -0.33
N ALA A 158 -9.85 0.02 0.37
CA ALA A 158 -8.97 -1.08 -0.01
C ALA A 158 -9.30 -1.56 -1.44
N PRO A 159 -8.30 -2.02 -2.21
CA PRO A 159 -8.54 -2.59 -3.54
C PRO A 159 -9.45 -3.82 -3.45
N CYS A 160 -10.24 -4.07 -4.49
CA CYS A 160 -11.11 -5.24 -4.51
C CYS A 160 -10.32 -6.55 -4.69
N TYR A 161 -9.13 -6.46 -5.28
CA TYR A 161 -8.24 -7.57 -5.60
C TYR A 161 -6.78 -7.23 -5.27
N ILE A 162 -6.12 -8.14 -4.56
CA ILE A 162 -4.68 -8.15 -4.29
C ILE A 162 -4.13 -9.50 -4.75
N GLY A 163 -3.21 -9.53 -5.72
CA GLY A 163 -2.65 -10.79 -6.23
C GLY A 163 -1.62 -11.42 -5.30
N GLY A 164 -0.95 -10.62 -4.48
CA GLY A 164 -0.01 -11.07 -3.46
C GLY A 164 -0.62 -11.12 -2.05
N SER A 165 0.12 -10.59 -1.09
CA SER A 165 -0.27 -10.52 0.33
C SER A 165 -0.82 -9.14 0.69
N PHE A 166 -1.72 -9.08 1.68
CA PHE A 166 -2.21 -7.84 2.26
C PHE A 166 -1.75 -7.73 3.71
N HIS A 167 -0.86 -6.77 3.99
CA HIS A 167 -0.28 -6.57 5.31
C HIS A 167 -0.88 -5.31 5.95
N ILE A 168 -1.71 -5.48 6.98
CA ILE A 168 -2.42 -4.39 7.66
C ILE A 168 -2.19 -4.35 9.17
N SER A 169 -1.24 -5.12 9.68
CA SER A 169 -0.84 -5.11 11.09
C SER A 169 -0.35 -3.74 11.56
N ASN A 170 -0.29 -3.58 12.88
CA ASN A 170 0.09 -2.36 13.57
C ASN A 170 -0.72 -1.14 13.13
N ASN A 171 -2.05 -1.31 13.10
CA ASN A 171 -3.02 -0.25 12.81
C ASN A 171 -3.97 -0.03 14.00
N ARG A 172 -5.11 0.63 13.78
CA ARG A 172 -6.15 0.91 14.79
C ARG A 172 -7.50 0.33 14.36
N LEU A 173 -7.46 -0.77 13.62
CA LEU A 173 -8.63 -1.46 13.10
C LEU A 173 -9.41 -2.08 14.26
N LYS A 174 -10.73 -1.97 14.21
CA LYS A 174 -11.62 -2.67 15.14
C LYS A 174 -12.20 -3.96 14.54
N ASN A 175 -12.29 -4.00 13.23
CA ASN A 175 -12.82 -5.11 12.46
C ASN A 175 -12.21 -5.13 11.04
N LEU A 176 -12.63 -6.09 10.22
CA LEU A 176 -12.17 -6.30 8.85
C LEU A 176 -13.21 -5.85 7.81
N ILE A 177 -14.15 -4.96 8.17
CA ILE A 177 -15.09 -4.39 7.21
C ILE A 177 -14.31 -3.63 6.13
N GLY A 178 -14.59 -3.96 4.87
CA GLY A 178 -13.90 -3.42 3.70
C GLY A 178 -12.66 -4.20 3.28
N VAL A 179 -12.40 -5.38 3.85
CA VAL A 179 -11.34 -6.27 3.36
C VAL A 179 -11.53 -6.60 1.87
N PRO A 180 -10.44 -6.74 1.08
CA PRO A 180 -10.51 -7.16 -0.31
C PRO A 180 -11.29 -8.46 -0.50
N LYS A 181 -11.96 -8.60 -1.64
CA LYS A 181 -12.69 -9.84 -2.00
C LYS A 181 -11.75 -11.02 -2.21
N SER A 182 -10.54 -10.74 -2.70
CA SER A 182 -9.52 -11.73 -3.00
C SER A 182 -8.13 -11.21 -2.65
N ILE A 183 -7.40 -12.01 -1.89
CA ILE A 183 -6.00 -11.83 -1.52
C ILE A 183 -5.27 -13.12 -1.92
N GLY A 184 -4.34 -13.03 -2.86
CA GLY A 184 -3.78 -14.24 -3.48
C GLY A 184 -2.94 -15.10 -2.53
N GLN A 185 -2.36 -14.52 -1.49
CA GLN A 185 -1.42 -15.21 -0.60
C GLN A 185 -1.81 -15.07 0.89
N VAL A 186 -1.29 -14.05 1.58
CA VAL A 186 -1.42 -13.90 3.04
C VAL A 186 -2.20 -12.63 3.39
N LEU A 187 -3.09 -12.73 4.37
CA LEU A 187 -3.62 -11.57 5.09
C LEU A 187 -2.93 -11.51 6.47
N SER A 188 -2.12 -10.47 6.72
CA SER A 188 -1.51 -10.22 8.04
C SER A 188 -2.31 -9.18 8.83
N ILE A 189 -2.75 -9.56 10.03
CA ILE A 189 -3.61 -8.78 10.93
C ILE A 189 -3.07 -8.78 12.36
N ASP A 190 -3.49 -7.78 13.15
CA ASP A 190 -3.22 -7.76 14.59
C ASP A 190 -4.18 -8.69 15.35
N ASP A 191 -3.77 -9.13 16.54
CA ASP A 191 -4.59 -9.93 17.45
C ASP A 191 -5.65 -9.13 18.23
N ASN A 192 -5.78 -7.82 17.99
CA ASN A 192 -6.58 -6.90 18.81
C ASN A 192 -7.80 -6.32 18.07
N LEU A 193 -8.32 -7.06 17.09
CA LEU A 193 -9.49 -6.70 16.28
C LEU A 193 -10.51 -7.85 16.22
N SER A 194 -11.75 -7.56 15.82
CA SER A 194 -12.74 -8.57 15.45
C SER A 194 -12.53 -9.04 14.01
N LEU A 195 -12.69 -10.34 13.73
CA LEU A 195 -12.65 -10.83 12.34
C LEU A 195 -13.93 -10.52 11.55
N PHE A 196 -14.87 -9.75 12.11
CA PHE A 196 -16.11 -9.38 11.44
C PHE A 196 -15.85 -8.59 10.15
N MET A 197 -16.50 -9.00 9.06
CA MET A 197 -16.36 -8.43 7.70
C MET A 197 -17.70 -7.92 7.14
N ALA A 198 -18.72 -7.74 7.99
CA ALA A 198 -20.11 -7.53 7.57
C ALA A 198 -20.56 -8.65 6.60
N SER A 199 -21.26 -8.31 5.52
CA SER A 199 -21.75 -9.27 4.52
C SER A 199 -20.71 -9.65 3.44
N GLN A 200 -19.42 -9.42 3.68
CA GLN A 200 -18.35 -9.67 2.70
C GLN A 200 -17.69 -11.02 2.94
N ASN A 201 -17.38 -11.73 1.84
CA ASN A 201 -16.47 -12.88 1.82
C ASN A 201 -15.08 -12.49 1.35
N CYS A 202 -14.05 -13.21 1.79
CA CYS A 202 -12.67 -12.99 1.36
C CYS A 202 -12.01 -14.33 1.01
N THR A 203 -11.54 -14.46 -0.24
CA THR A 203 -10.66 -15.57 -0.61
C THR A 203 -9.22 -15.23 -0.26
N VAL A 204 -8.60 -16.05 0.58
CA VAL A 204 -7.19 -15.92 0.97
C VAL A 204 -6.59 -17.31 1.19
N LYS A 205 -5.27 -17.49 1.03
CA LYS A 205 -4.62 -18.79 1.29
C LYS A 205 -4.23 -18.97 2.74
N LYS A 206 -3.79 -17.91 3.41
CA LYS A 206 -3.31 -17.96 4.80
C LYS A 206 -3.64 -16.66 5.53
N ILE A 207 -3.98 -16.79 6.80
CA ILE A 207 -4.10 -15.66 7.72
C ILE A 207 -2.96 -15.73 8.71
N GLU A 208 -2.21 -14.64 8.81
CA GLU A 208 -1.17 -14.43 9.82
C GLU A 208 -1.68 -13.45 10.86
N ILE A 209 -1.53 -13.83 12.12
CA ILE A 209 -1.97 -13.03 13.26
C ILE A 209 -0.71 -12.61 14.01
N GLU A 210 -0.42 -11.32 13.95
CA GLU A 210 0.66 -10.68 14.70
C GLU A 210 0.17 -10.44 16.14
N ILE A 211 0.79 -11.15 17.08
CA ILE A 211 0.50 -10.99 18.51
C ILE A 211 1.22 -9.72 18.97
N ALA A 212 0.46 -8.73 19.43
CA ALA A 212 1.06 -7.54 19.99
C ALA A 212 1.82 -7.87 21.29
N ILE A 213 3.16 -7.88 21.24
CA ILE A 213 4.02 -7.96 22.44
C ILE A 213 3.78 -6.69 23.26
N LYS A 214 2.84 -6.71 24.21
CA LYS A 214 2.63 -5.56 25.09
C LYS A 214 3.70 -5.52 26.16
N LYS A 215 4.37 -4.36 26.28
CA LYS A 215 4.82 -3.85 27.57
C LYS A 215 3.61 -3.93 28.52
N TYR A 216 3.77 -4.67 29.61
CA TYR A 216 2.88 -4.81 30.76
C TYR A 216 1.86 -3.66 30.89
N ASN A 217 0.56 -3.98 31.02
CA ASN A 217 -0.52 -3.15 31.57
C ASN A 217 -1.59 -2.51 30.65
N GLN A 218 -2.09 -3.16 29.59
CA GLN A 218 -3.42 -2.76 29.05
C GLN A 218 -4.28 -3.95 28.60
N ALA A 219 -5.39 -4.17 29.30
CA ALA A 219 -6.52 -4.98 28.85
C ALA A 219 -7.14 -4.30 27.61
N LYS A 220 -6.99 -4.93 26.43
CA LYS A 220 -7.75 -4.57 25.22
C LYS A 220 -8.34 -5.85 24.65
N PRO A 221 -9.50 -5.77 23.98
CA PRO A 221 -10.13 -6.93 23.35
C PRO A 221 -9.13 -7.63 22.43
N GLN A 222 -8.92 -8.90 22.71
CA GLN A 222 -8.12 -9.80 21.91
C GLN A 222 -9.06 -10.66 21.08
N LEU A 223 -8.59 -11.06 19.89
CA LEU A 223 -9.18 -12.18 19.19
C LEU A 223 -9.37 -13.34 20.17
N PRO A 224 -10.59 -13.91 20.26
CA PRO A 224 -10.84 -15.11 21.04
C PRO A 224 -9.75 -16.16 20.79
N LEU A 225 -9.18 -16.72 21.87
CA LEU A 225 -8.08 -17.70 21.77
C LEU A 225 -8.44 -18.88 20.87
N ILE A 226 -9.72 -19.24 20.79
CA ILE A 226 -10.22 -20.30 19.93
C ILE A 226 -10.00 -19.99 18.44
N LEU A 227 -10.12 -18.73 18.01
CA LEU A 227 -9.81 -18.31 16.63
C LEU A 227 -8.31 -18.46 16.35
N ILE A 228 -7.46 -18.06 17.30
CA ILE A 228 -6.00 -18.13 17.16
C ILE A 228 -5.54 -19.60 17.07
N LYS A 229 -6.05 -20.45 17.96
CA LYS A 229 -5.76 -21.91 17.96
C LYS A 229 -6.20 -22.58 16.67
N ASN A 230 -7.30 -22.12 16.06
CA ASN A 230 -7.85 -22.67 14.83
C ASN A 230 -7.51 -21.87 13.57
N LYS A 231 -6.46 -21.03 13.60
CA LYS A 231 -6.11 -20.11 12.50
C LYS A 231 -5.95 -20.78 11.12
N LYS A 232 -5.57 -22.07 11.10
CA LYS A 232 -5.43 -22.88 9.87
C LYS A 232 -6.74 -23.02 9.09
N HIS A 233 -7.89 -22.90 9.74
CA HIS A 233 -9.22 -23.01 9.13
C HIS A 233 -9.81 -21.66 8.72
N LEU A 234 -9.26 -20.55 9.20
CA LEU A 234 -9.81 -19.22 8.91
C LEU A 234 -9.89 -18.88 7.42
N PRO A 235 -8.97 -19.33 6.53
CA PRO A 235 -9.15 -19.17 5.09
C PRO A 235 -10.47 -19.73 4.55
N ALA A 236 -10.91 -20.90 5.04
CA ALA A 236 -12.18 -21.51 4.64
C ALA A 236 -13.36 -20.72 5.24
N VAL A 237 -13.26 -20.33 6.51
CA VAL A 237 -14.25 -19.48 7.18
C VAL A 237 -14.43 -18.15 6.45
N PHE A 238 -13.36 -17.47 6.06
CA PHE A 238 -13.40 -16.18 5.37
C PHE A 238 -14.04 -16.28 3.98
N ARG A 239 -13.83 -17.42 3.28
CA ARG A 239 -14.41 -17.67 1.96
C ARG A 239 -15.95 -17.71 2.01
N TYR A 240 -16.51 -18.18 3.12
CA TYR A 240 -17.95 -18.37 3.28
C TYR A 240 -18.55 -17.52 4.40
N MET A 241 -17.82 -16.53 4.94
CA MET A 241 -18.19 -15.76 6.13
C MET A 241 -19.64 -15.26 6.10
N SER A 242 -20.13 -14.77 4.97
CA SER A 242 -21.50 -14.25 4.83
C SER A 242 -22.60 -15.31 4.97
N TYR A 243 -22.26 -16.59 4.84
CA TYR A 243 -23.18 -17.71 4.98
C TYR A 243 -23.08 -18.39 6.35
N LEU A 244 -22.05 -18.05 7.13
CA LEU A 244 -21.76 -18.66 8.42
C LEU A 244 -22.26 -17.71 9.52
N ASP A 245 -23.09 -18.23 10.42
CA ASP A 245 -23.57 -17.48 11.58
C ASP A 245 -22.50 -17.43 12.70
N ILE A 246 -21.31 -16.90 12.37
CA ILE A 246 -20.17 -16.75 13.29
C ILE A 246 -20.16 -15.38 13.96
N PHE A 247 -20.74 -14.37 13.29
CA PHE A 247 -20.86 -13.02 13.80
C PHE A 247 -22.28 -12.52 13.60
N SER A 248 -22.86 -11.92 14.65
CA SER A 248 -24.15 -11.20 14.52
C SER A 248 -24.01 -9.98 13.61
N GLU A 249 -25.14 -9.33 13.27
CA GLU A 249 -25.13 -8.08 12.51
C GLU A 249 -24.35 -6.95 13.22
N GLU A 250 -24.33 -6.97 14.55
CA GLU A 250 -23.55 -6.06 15.40
C GLU A 250 -22.08 -6.48 15.55
N GLY A 251 -21.67 -7.60 14.94
CA GLY A 251 -20.29 -8.11 14.96
C GLY A 251 -19.92 -8.87 16.23
N ILE A 252 -20.89 -9.41 16.97
CA ILE A 252 -20.67 -10.23 18.18
C ILE A 252 -20.29 -11.65 17.76
N PHE A 253 -19.18 -12.17 18.28
CA PHE A 253 -18.68 -13.51 17.95
C PHE A 253 -19.50 -14.62 18.62
N ASN A 254 -19.99 -15.57 17.82
CA ASN A 254 -20.67 -16.78 18.27
C ASN A 254 -19.69 -17.95 18.32
N GLU A 255 -19.16 -18.22 19.53
CA GLU A 255 -18.16 -19.27 19.75
C GLU A 255 -18.69 -20.68 19.46
N ARG A 256 -19.95 -20.96 19.79
CA ARG A 256 -20.56 -22.28 19.58
C ARG A 256 -20.63 -22.61 18.10
N ASN A 257 -21.20 -21.70 17.30
CA ASN A 257 -21.30 -21.91 15.86
C ASN A 257 -19.93 -22.01 15.21
N PHE A 258 -18.94 -21.23 15.68
CA PHE A 258 -17.57 -21.36 15.21
C PHE A 258 -16.99 -22.76 15.49
N LEU A 259 -17.18 -23.31 16.70
CA LEU A 259 -16.71 -24.64 17.05
C LEU A 259 -17.36 -25.74 16.21
N ASP A 260 -18.66 -25.64 15.93
CA ASP A 260 -19.38 -26.58 15.07
C ASP A 260 -18.79 -26.58 13.64
N ILE A 261 -18.52 -25.40 13.09
CA ILE A 261 -17.87 -25.26 11.77
C ILE A 261 -16.45 -25.84 11.78
N ILE A 262 -15.68 -25.62 12.86
CA ILE A 262 -14.35 -26.21 12.99
C ILE A 262 -14.41 -27.74 13.08
N TYR A 263 -15.41 -28.30 13.77
CA TYR A 263 -15.64 -29.75 13.81
C TYR A 263 -15.86 -30.31 12.41
N ASP A 264 -16.75 -29.69 11.62
CA ASP A 264 -17.06 -30.12 10.26
C ASP A 264 -15.85 -30.01 9.31
N LEU A 265 -15.09 -28.91 9.40
CA LEU A 265 -13.87 -28.72 8.61
C LEU A 265 -12.78 -29.75 8.95
N ASN A 266 -12.66 -30.15 10.22
CA ASN A 266 -11.75 -31.24 10.61
C ASN A 266 -12.27 -32.61 10.14
N GLY A 267 -13.59 -32.78 10.02
CA GLY A 267 -14.25 -33.97 9.46
C GLY A 267 -14.13 -34.10 7.93
N GLY A 268 -13.56 -33.11 7.24
CA GLY A 268 -13.26 -33.16 5.81
C GLY A 268 -14.19 -32.34 4.92
N LEU A 269 -15.07 -31.50 5.50
CA LEU A 269 -15.82 -30.50 4.74
C LEU A 269 -14.84 -29.54 4.04
N ARG A 270 -15.02 -29.31 2.73
CA ARG A 270 -14.15 -28.48 1.89
C ARG A 270 -14.87 -27.27 1.32
#